data_AF-D2PIT6-F1
#
_entry.id   AF-D2PIT6-F1
#
_cell.length_a   1.000
_cell.length_b   1.000
_cell.length_c   1.000
_cell.angle_alpha   90.00
_cell.angle_beta   90.00
_cell.angle_gamma   90.00
#
_symmetry.space_group_name_H-M   'P 1'
#
loop_
_entity.id
_entity.type
_entity.pdbx_description
1 polymer ?
#
loop_
_entity_poly.entity_id
_entity_poly.type
_entity_poly.pdbx_seq_one_letter_code
_entity_poly.pdbx_strand_id
1 'polypeptide(L)'
;MTFLTKKFVVKLGDSSAVTVYRIFQDQFTEEDFPGIDLYSYRKKLREFLEKEIRSLSSLSKTLTSRELLSSRRIRYRGVSYKLSLPARIFDDISVCKLRGKFSVERYKFEKDMRLEYERKNEFSFGETEALEVFLYAGEWVRIAGVPDAIFENLAVEYTITRGDINHLLGRCVIYSYMCMKLFTVCSTLIIPTTPGEEIGFMVIPNSNALEYYSDLLEEIITKDVEGKKNKFCNACLYKRICPSW
;
A
#
# COMPACT_ATOMS: atom_id res chain seq x y z
N MET A 1 1.53 26.77 20.59
CA MET A 1 2.42 25.66 20.18
C MET A 1 1.95 24.44 20.95
N THR A 2 0.97 23.73 20.40
CA THR A 2 0.07 22.78 21.08
C THR A 2 -0.83 22.18 19.99
N PHE A 3 -1.08 20.89 19.81
CA PHE A 3 -0.65 19.68 20.53
C PHE A 3 0.08 18.73 19.56
N LEU A 4 1.29 18.28 19.91
CA LEU A 4 1.80 16.99 19.42
C LEU A 4 1.34 15.93 20.44
N THR A 5 0.24 15.24 20.14
CA THR A 5 -0.14 14.05 20.90
C THR A 5 0.95 12.98 20.78
N LYS A 6 1.23 12.29 21.89
CA LYS A 6 2.37 11.39 22.10
C LYS A 6 2.31 10.12 21.20
N LYS A 7 2.57 10.28 19.92
CA LYS A 7 2.78 9.17 18.97
C LYS A 7 4.19 9.30 18.43
N PHE A 8 5.07 8.38 18.79
CA PHE A 8 6.43 8.35 18.24
C PHE A 8 6.35 8.02 16.76
N VAL A 9 6.83 8.95 15.94
CA VAL A 9 6.76 8.87 14.49
C VAL A 9 8.19 8.73 13.96
N VAL A 10 8.60 7.49 13.70
CA VAL A 10 9.96 7.19 13.20
C VAL A 10 9.94 7.14 11.68
N LYS A 11 10.71 8.03 11.04
CA LYS A 11 10.94 8.04 9.58
C LYS A 11 11.83 6.86 9.17
N LEU A 12 11.28 5.90 8.43
CA LEU A 12 12.03 4.76 7.90
C LEU A 12 12.76 5.09 6.59
N GLY A 13 13.65 6.08 6.67
CA GLY A 13 14.43 6.58 5.56
C GLY A 13 13.61 7.34 4.51
N ASP A 14 14.34 7.93 3.56
CA ASP A 14 13.81 8.28 2.25
C ASP A 14 14.11 7.11 1.31
N SER A 15 13.10 6.30 1.01
CA SER A 15 13.09 5.71 -0.33
C SER A 15 12.82 6.84 -1.31
N SER A 16 13.27 6.75 -2.56
CA SER A 16 13.10 7.81 -3.56
C SER A 16 11.64 8.25 -3.77
N ALA A 17 10.66 7.41 -3.40
CA ALA A 17 9.23 7.57 -3.65
C ALA A 17 8.33 7.78 -2.41
N VAL A 18 8.75 7.39 -1.20
CA VAL A 18 7.89 7.48 0.00
C VAL A 18 8.63 7.88 1.27
N THR A 19 7.92 8.61 2.12
CA THR A 19 8.22 8.68 3.56
C THR A 19 7.31 7.72 4.33
N VAL A 20 7.90 6.90 5.19
CA VAL A 20 7.17 5.93 6.01
C VAL A 20 7.33 6.26 7.49
N TYR A 21 6.21 6.32 8.20
CA TYR A 21 6.12 6.71 9.59
C TYR A 21 5.56 5.57 10.44
N ARG A 22 6.34 5.04 11.39
CA ARG A 22 5.82 4.05 12.36
C ARG A 22 4.80 4.69 13.30
N ILE A 23 3.79 3.92 13.71
CA ILE A 23 2.80 4.29 14.73
C ILE A 23 2.91 3.30 15.89
N PHE A 24 3.38 3.80 17.03
CA PHE A 24 3.41 3.10 18.31
C PHE A 24 2.26 3.53 19.21
N GLN A 25 2.06 2.78 20.28
CA GLN A 25 1.18 3.18 21.38
C GLN A 25 1.81 4.31 22.19
N ASP A 26 0.97 5.09 22.87
CA ASP A 26 1.44 5.98 23.91
C ASP A 26 1.92 5.11 25.08
N GLN A 27 3.11 5.37 25.61
CA GLN A 27 3.69 4.57 26.70
C GLN A 27 2.88 4.64 28.01
N PHE A 28 1.88 5.53 28.07
CA PHE A 28 1.05 5.80 29.24
C PHE A 28 -0.24 4.97 29.32
N THR A 29 -0.59 4.16 28.30
CA THR A 29 -1.88 3.43 28.32
C THR A 29 -1.81 1.99 28.84
N GLU A 30 -0.62 1.41 29.05
CA GLU A 30 -0.43 0.02 29.55
C GLU A 30 -1.36 -1.03 28.90
N GLU A 31 -1.74 -0.80 27.63
CA GLU A 31 -2.55 -1.78 26.91
C GLU A 31 -1.62 -2.90 26.47
N ASP A 32 -1.67 -4.04 27.17
CA ASP A 32 -0.90 -5.23 26.79
C ASP A 32 -1.36 -5.74 25.42
N PHE A 33 -0.67 -5.32 24.36
CA PHE A 33 -0.71 -5.92 23.03
C PHE A 33 0.41 -6.95 22.79
N PRO A 34 1.56 -6.94 23.51
CA PRO A 34 2.42 -8.11 23.64
C PRO A 34 1.73 -9.23 24.43
N GLY A 35 1.90 -10.49 24.00
CA GLY A 35 1.46 -11.66 24.77
C GLY A 35 -0.04 -11.99 24.76
N ILE A 36 -0.91 -11.11 24.28
CA ILE A 36 -2.35 -11.41 24.11
C ILE A 36 -2.63 -12.27 22.88
N ASP A 37 -3.73 -13.03 22.94
CA ASP A 37 -4.19 -13.86 21.82
C ASP A 37 -4.70 -13.02 20.63
N LEU A 38 -4.80 -13.66 19.46
CA LEU A 38 -5.15 -13.01 18.20
C LEU A 38 -6.57 -12.38 18.20
N TYR A 39 -7.54 -12.96 18.91
CA TYR A 39 -8.89 -12.44 18.98
C TYR A 39 -8.94 -11.19 19.88
N SER A 40 -8.35 -11.27 21.07
CA SER A 40 -8.21 -10.13 21.98
C SER A 40 -7.42 -8.99 21.34
N TYR A 41 -6.34 -9.30 20.60
CA TYR A 41 -5.56 -8.32 19.84
C TYR A 41 -6.43 -7.58 18.83
N ARG A 42 -7.16 -8.31 17.99
CA ARG A 42 -8.05 -7.72 16.98
C ARG A 42 -9.17 -6.89 17.61
N LYS A 43 -9.69 -7.29 18.77
CA LYS A 43 -10.68 -6.51 19.51
C LYS A 43 -10.11 -5.17 19.98
N LYS A 44 -8.98 -5.18 20.72
CA LYS A 44 -8.32 -3.94 21.18
C LYS A 44 -7.90 -3.05 20.00
N LEU A 45 -7.44 -3.64 18.90
CA LEU A 45 -7.08 -2.90 17.67
C LEU A 45 -8.28 -2.15 17.09
N ARG A 46 -9.48 -2.77 17.07
CA ARG A 46 -10.72 -2.08 16.65
C ARG A 46 -11.03 -0.90 17.59
N GLU A 47 -11.03 -1.14 18.90
CA GLU A 47 -11.30 -0.12 19.93
C GLU A 47 -10.33 1.08 19.81
N PHE A 48 -9.03 0.81 19.56
CA PHE A 48 -8.03 1.83 19.25
C PHE A 48 -8.36 2.62 17.98
N LEU A 49 -8.69 1.95 16.87
CA LEU A 49 -8.98 2.61 15.60
C LEU A 49 -10.26 3.46 15.68
N GLU A 50 -11.31 2.98 16.33
CA GLU A 50 -12.55 3.73 16.57
C GLU A 50 -12.28 5.06 17.30
N LYS A 51 -11.37 5.05 18.27
CA LYS A 51 -10.93 6.23 19.02
C LYS A 51 -9.99 7.15 18.23
N GLU A 52 -9.02 6.58 17.51
CA GLU A 52 -7.85 7.31 17.01
C GLU A 52 -7.83 7.60 15.51
N ILE A 53 -8.68 6.97 14.68
CA ILE A 53 -8.62 7.10 13.21
C ILE A 53 -8.74 8.55 12.72
N ARG A 54 -9.56 9.39 13.38
CA ARG A 54 -9.68 10.82 13.07
C ARG A 54 -8.41 11.61 13.41
N SER A 55 -7.72 11.24 14.50
CA SER A 55 -6.40 11.81 14.84
C SER A 55 -5.35 11.42 13.79
N LEU A 56 -5.38 10.17 13.32
CA LEU A 56 -4.48 9.68 12.26
C LEU A 56 -4.77 10.36 10.91
N SER A 57 -6.03 10.61 10.55
CA SER A 57 -6.43 11.41 9.39
C SER A 57 -5.88 12.84 9.47
N SER A 58 -6.06 13.51 10.61
CA SER A 58 -5.52 14.87 10.83
C SER A 58 -3.99 14.94 10.72
N LEU A 59 -3.29 13.93 11.29
CA LEU A 59 -1.84 13.79 11.17
C LEU A 59 -1.42 13.57 9.71
N SER A 60 -2.11 12.67 9.00
CA SER A 60 -1.89 12.41 7.57
C SER A 60 -2.03 13.68 6.73
N LYS A 61 -3.11 14.45 6.88
CA LYS A 61 -3.31 15.74 6.18
C LYS A 61 -2.14 16.70 6.46
N THR A 62 -1.70 16.79 7.71
CA THR A 62 -0.60 17.66 8.15
C THR A 62 0.74 17.28 7.52
N LEU A 63 1.02 15.98 7.42
CA LEU A 63 2.26 15.47 6.84
C LEU A 63 2.24 15.50 5.30
N THR A 64 1.12 15.13 4.69
CA THR A 64 0.94 15.04 3.22
C THR A 64 0.81 16.41 2.56
N SER A 65 0.29 17.43 3.26
CA SER A 65 0.16 18.80 2.72
C SER A 65 1.49 19.50 2.39
N ARG A 66 2.63 18.88 2.75
CA ARG A 66 3.98 19.34 2.41
C ARG A 66 4.47 18.84 1.06
N GLU A 67 3.77 17.88 0.46
CA GLU A 67 4.18 17.20 -0.77
C GLU A 67 3.40 17.69 -1.99
N LEU A 68 4.10 17.83 -3.12
CA LEU A 68 3.51 18.32 -4.37
C LEU A 68 3.14 17.11 -5.26
N LEU A 69 1.99 16.51 -4.96
CA LEU A 69 1.63 15.16 -5.42
C LEU A 69 0.97 15.09 -6.81
N SER A 70 0.78 16.22 -7.49
CA SER A 70 0.28 16.25 -8.86
C SER A 70 1.36 15.82 -9.86
N SER A 71 1.12 14.76 -10.64
CA SER A 71 1.95 14.40 -11.80
C SER A 71 1.08 14.22 -13.06
N ARG A 72 1.70 14.43 -14.24
CA ARG A 72 1.12 14.13 -15.55
C ARG A 72 1.01 12.62 -15.81
N ARG A 73 1.70 11.78 -15.03
CA ARG A 73 1.66 10.31 -15.13
C ARG A 73 0.36 9.68 -14.65
N ILE A 74 -0.46 10.39 -13.88
CA ILE A 74 -1.71 9.84 -13.32
C ILE A 74 -2.95 10.55 -13.84
N ARG A 75 -4.04 9.81 -14.02
CA ARG A 75 -5.39 10.34 -14.27
C ARG A 75 -6.43 9.61 -13.44
N TYR A 76 -7.43 10.36 -12.96
CA TYR A 76 -8.57 9.88 -12.16
C TYR A 76 -9.85 9.68 -12.98
N ARG A 77 -9.81 10.05 -14.26
CA ARG A 77 -10.91 9.91 -15.23
C ARG A 77 -10.51 8.91 -16.31
N GLY A 78 -11.50 8.22 -16.87
CA GLY A 78 -11.31 7.24 -17.93
C GLY A 78 -10.50 7.79 -19.11
N VAL A 79 -9.53 7.00 -19.55
CA VAL A 79 -8.75 7.20 -20.78
C VAL A 79 -8.71 5.90 -21.56
N SER A 80 -8.37 5.95 -22.84
CA SER A 80 -8.02 4.73 -23.59
C SER A 80 -6.77 4.10 -22.97
N TYR A 81 -6.86 2.83 -22.59
CA TYR A 81 -5.78 2.03 -22.00
C TYR A 81 -5.65 0.71 -22.75
N LYS A 82 -4.43 0.14 -22.81
CA LYS A 82 -4.21 -1.18 -23.42
C LYS A 82 -4.17 -2.33 -22.43
N LEU A 83 -3.95 -2.04 -21.16
CA LEU A 83 -3.72 -3.02 -20.10
C LEU A 83 -4.47 -2.61 -18.83
N SER A 84 -5.05 -3.59 -18.14
CA SER A 84 -5.70 -3.42 -16.84
C SER A 84 -5.04 -4.35 -15.82
N LEU A 85 -4.50 -3.79 -14.73
CA LEU A 85 -3.77 -4.53 -13.69
C LEU A 85 -4.38 -4.27 -12.31
N PRO A 86 -4.26 -5.21 -11.36
CA PRO A 86 -4.57 -4.96 -9.96
C PRO A 86 -3.46 -4.13 -9.32
N ALA A 87 -3.77 -3.31 -8.33
CA ALA A 87 -2.78 -2.56 -7.54
C ALA A 87 -1.74 -3.48 -6.87
N ARG A 88 -2.10 -4.74 -6.59
CA ARG A 88 -1.19 -5.79 -6.11
C ARG A 88 -0.02 -6.12 -7.04
N ILE A 89 -0.05 -5.69 -8.31
CA ILE A 89 1.12 -5.84 -9.19
C ILE A 89 2.35 -5.13 -8.61
N PHE A 90 2.16 -4.04 -7.86
CA PHE A 90 3.25 -3.31 -7.23
C PHE A 90 3.90 -4.07 -6.06
N ASP A 91 3.20 -5.03 -5.45
CA ASP A 91 3.82 -5.93 -4.47
C ASP A 91 4.76 -6.92 -5.17
N ASP A 92 4.30 -7.51 -6.28
CA ASP A 92 5.08 -8.43 -7.10
C ASP A 92 6.35 -7.77 -7.65
N ILE A 93 6.25 -6.53 -8.14
CA ILE A 93 7.38 -5.71 -8.59
C ILE A 93 8.35 -5.45 -7.44
N SER A 94 7.84 -5.04 -6.27
CA SER A 94 8.66 -4.73 -5.09
C SER A 94 9.38 -5.96 -4.53
N VAL A 95 8.80 -7.16 -4.69
CA VAL A 95 9.44 -8.45 -4.38
C VAL A 95 10.50 -8.83 -5.41
N CYS A 96 10.20 -8.72 -6.71
CA CYS A 96 11.15 -9.00 -7.80
C CYS A 96 10.59 -8.54 -9.16
N LYS A 97 11.35 -7.74 -9.94
CA LYS A 97 10.91 -7.28 -11.28
C LYS A 97 10.48 -8.44 -12.20
N LEU A 98 11.20 -9.56 -12.20
CA LEU A 98 10.84 -10.74 -13.02
C LEU A 98 9.54 -11.41 -12.56
N ARG A 99 9.24 -11.41 -11.24
CA ARG A 99 7.92 -11.84 -10.72
C ARG A 99 6.83 -10.87 -11.20
N GLY A 100 7.09 -9.56 -11.16
CA GLY A 100 6.22 -8.53 -11.73
C GLY A 100 5.94 -8.76 -13.23
N LYS A 101 6.97 -9.03 -14.04
CA LYS A 101 6.81 -9.32 -15.48
C LYS A 101 5.95 -10.56 -15.73
N PHE A 102 6.19 -11.68 -15.01
CA PHE A 102 5.35 -12.86 -15.14
C PHE A 102 3.88 -12.62 -14.74
N SER A 103 3.62 -11.81 -13.70
CA SER A 103 2.26 -11.40 -13.35
C SER A 103 1.61 -10.49 -14.40
N VAL A 104 2.34 -9.52 -14.96
CA VAL A 104 1.87 -8.68 -16.08
C VAL A 104 1.49 -9.56 -17.28
N GLU A 105 2.33 -10.52 -17.68
CA GLU A 105 2.02 -11.41 -18.79
C GLU A 105 0.78 -12.25 -18.50
N ARG A 106 0.68 -12.87 -17.32
CA ARG A 106 -0.51 -13.62 -16.90
C ARG A 106 -1.79 -12.76 -17.01
N TYR A 107 -1.73 -11.53 -16.55
CA TYR A 107 -2.84 -10.59 -16.54
C TYR A 107 -3.23 -10.04 -17.93
N LYS A 108 -2.34 -10.08 -18.93
CA LYS A 108 -2.71 -9.81 -20.34
C LYS A 108 -3.66 -10.88 -20.91
N PHE A 109 -3.58 -12.12 -20.43
CA PHE A 109 -4.41 -13.23 -20.89
C PHE A 109 -5.70 -13.40 -20.07
N GLU A 110 -5.69 -13.07 -18.78
CA GLU A 110 -6.86 -13.10 -17.89
C GLU A 110 -7.75 -11.85 -18.10
N LYS A 111 -8.63 -11.91 -19.13
CA LYS A 111 -9.44 -10.78 -19.63
C LYS A 111 -10.34 -10.03 -18.62
N ASP A 112 -10.65 -10.61 -17.46
CA ASP A 112 -11.54 -9.97 -16.47
C ASP A 112 -11.13 -10.35 -15.04
N MET A 113 -10.07 -9.71 -14.53
CA MET A 113 -9.80 -9.69 -13.10
C MET A 113 -10.84 -8.83 -12.39
N ARG A 114 -11.99 -9.42 -12.11
CA ARG A 114 -12.79 -8.98 -10.97
C ARG A 114 -12.04 -9.28 -9.68
N LEU A 115 -12.33 -8.44 -8.69
CA LEU A 115 -11.63 -8.28 -7.41
C LEU A 115 -11.90 -9.45 -6.43
N GLU A 116 -12.07 -10.68 -6.93
CA GLU A 116 -12.49 -11.85 -6.16
C GLU A 116 -11.46 -12.26 -5.10
N TYR A 117 -10.18 -11.97 -5.33
CA TYR A 117 -9.10 -12.24 -4.38
C TYR A 117 -9.03 -11.25 -3.20
N GLU A 118 -9.76 -10.13 -3.23
CA GLU A 118 -9.65 -9.06 -2.22
C GLU A 118 -10.76 -9.10 -1.15
N ARG A 119 -11.49 -10.22 -1.04
CA ARG A 119 -12.80 -10.26 -0.34
C ARG A 119 -12.90 -11.02 0.98
N LYS A 120 -11.79 -11.46 1.59
CA LYS A 120 -11.84 -12.17 2.90
C LYS A 120 -10.69 -11.80 3.83
N ASN A 121 -10.79 -10.63 4.47
CA ASN A 121 -10.08 -10.35 5.71
C ASN A 121 -10.91 -10.80 6.91
N GLU A 122 -10.29 -11.49 7.85
CA GLU A 122 -10.90 -11.86 9.15
C GLU A 122 -11.10 -10.64 10.08
N PHE A 123 -10.47 -9.51 9.74
CA PHE A 123 -10.64 -8.23 10.40
C PHE A 123 -11.20 -7.23 9.39
N SER A 124 -12.29 -6.56 9.74
CA SER A 124 -12.91 -5.51 8.93
C SER A 124 -13.31 -4.32 9.80
N PHE A 125 -12.81 -3.15 9.45
CA PHE A 125 -13.16 -1.88 10.09
C PHE A 125 -13.14 -0.82 8.98
N GLY A 126 -14.29 -0.17 8.74
CA GLY A 126 -14.49 0.82 7.67
C GLY A 126 -15.21 0.30 6.44
N GLU A 127 -15.44 1.21 5.49
CA GLU A 127 -16.08 0.93 4.21
C GLU A 127 -15.03 0.59 3.14
N THR A 128 -15.36 -0.34 2.25
CA THR A 128 -14.52 -0.72 1.11
C THR A 128 -15.12 -0.20 -0.19
N GLU A 129 -14.30 0.45 -1.02
CA GLU A 129 -14.68 0.91 -2.35
C GLU A 129 -13.69 0.37 -3.39
N ALA A 130 -14.22 -0.10 -4.52
CA ALA A 130 -13.40 -0.46 -5.68
C ALA A 130 -12.98 0.80 -6.42
N LEU A 131 -11.69 1.13 -6.35
CA LEU A 131 -11.13 2.32 -6.97
C LEU A 131 -10.27 1.97 -8.18
N GLU A 132 -10.09 2.96 -9.05
CA GLU A 132 -9.22 2.89 -10.21
C GLU A 132 -8.53 4.22 -10.48
N VAL A 133 -7.30 4.12 -10.98
CA VAL A 133 -6.50 5.22 -11.52
C VAL A 133 -5.84 4.75 -12.82
N PHE A 134 -5.47 5.69 -13.68
CA PHE A 134 -4.76 5.40 -14.92
C PHE A 134 -3.34 5.93 -14.80
N LEU A 135 -2.35 5.04 -14.87
CA LEU A 135 -0.92 5.34 -14.75
C LEU A 135 -0.25 5.26 -16.13
N TYR A 136 0.67 6.18 -16.43
CA TYR A 136 1.35 6.27 -17.72
C TYR A 136 2.74 5.63 -17.70
N ALA A 137 2.84 4.46 -18.29
CA ALA A 137 4.04 3.62 -18.34
C ALA A 137 4.36 3.28 -19.81
N GLY A 138 4.88 4.24 -20.56
CA GLY A 138 4.92 4.29 -22.03
C GLY A 138 3.54 4.42 -22.70
N GLU A 139 2.53 3.77 -22.11
CA GLU A 139 1.12 3.81 -22.50
C GLU A 139 0.24 3.98 -21.25
N TRP A 140 -1.04 4.33 -21.42
CA TRP A 140 -1.97 4.35 -20.29
C TRP A 140 -2.33 2.93 -19.87
N VAL A 141 -2.10 2.63 -18.60
CA VAL A 141 -2.45 1.38 -17.93
C VAL A 141 -3.50 1.69 -16.87
N ARG A 142 -4.62 0.97 -16.89
CA ARG A 142 -5.63 1.02 -15.83
C ARG A 142 -5.12 0.21 -14.64
N ILE A 143 -5.02 0.85 -13.48
CA ILE A 143 -4.73 0.18 -12.21
C ILE A 143 -6.00 0.21 -11.36
N ALA A 144 -6.50 -0.96 -10.98
CA ALA A 144 -7.70 -1.13 -10.17
C ALA A 144 -7.37 -1.81 -8.83
N GLY A 145 -8.14 -1.55 -7.77
CA GLY A 145 -7.95 -2.23 -6.50
C GLY A 145 -8.97 -1.80 -5.44
N VAL A 146 -9.10 -2.62 -4.40
CA VAL A 146 -9.92 -2.35 -3.22
C VAL A 146 -8.97 -2.22 -2.01
N PRO A 147 -8.74 -1.01 -1.49
CA PRO A 147 -8.20 -0.83 -0.14
C PRO A 147 -9.11 -1.52 0.87
N ASP A 148 -8.54 -2.12 1.92
CA ASP A 148 -9.31 -2.90 2.88
C ASP A 148 -10.26 -2.03 3.74
N ALA A 149 -10.01 -0.73 3.79
CA ALA A 149 -11.00 0.30 4.10
C ALA A 149 -10.57 1.68 3.59
N ILE A 150 -11.51 2.63 3.58
CA ILE A 150 -11.25 4.06 3.40
C ILE A 150 -11.87 4.84 4.58
N PHE A 151 -11.10 5.74 5.17
CA PHE A 151 -11.53 6.61 6.27
C PHE A 151 -11.04 8.03 6.06
N GLU A 152 -11.95 8.93 5.66
CA GLU A 152 -11.55 10.26 5.18
C GLU A 152 -10.38 10.12 4.19
N ASN A 153 -9.26 10.77 4.44
CA ASN A 153 -8.09 10.73 3.55
C ASN A 153 -7.11 9.57 3.82
N LEU A 154 -7.52 8.54 4.56
CA LEU A 154 -6.74 7.33 4.80
C LEU A 154 -7.29 6.18 3.97
N ALA A 155 -6.51 5.68 3.03
CA ALA A 155 -6.68 4.29 2.58
C ALA A 155 -6.06 3.36 3.64
N VAL A 156 -6.68 2.22 3.91
CA VAL A 156 -6.23 1.26 4.92
C VAL A 156 -5.84 -0.06 4.28
N GLU A 157 -4.77 -0.67 4.79
CA GLU A 157 -4.28 -1.98 4.41
C GLU A 157 -4.11 -2.86 5.66
N TYR A 158 -4.85 -3.96 5.75
CA TYR A 158 -4.70 -4.95 6.81
C TYR A 158 -3.70 -6.02 6.40
N THR A 159 -2.64 -6.19 7.20
CA THR A 159 -1.60 -7.19 6.93
C THR A 159 -1.41 -8.12 8.13
N ILE A 160 -0.75 -9.26 7.93
CA ILE A 160 -0.19 -10.08 9.02
C ILE A 160 1.30 -9.76 9.28
N THR A 161 1.94 -9.01 8.38
CA THR A 161 3.36 -8.68 8.46
C THR A 161 3.66 -7.63 9.53
N ARG A 162 4.75 -7.86 10.27
CA ARG A 162 5.41 -6.87 11.13
C ARG A 162 6.84 -6.63 10.65
N GLY A 163 7.38 -5.46 10.95
CA GLY A 163 8.72 -5.06 10.52
C GLY A 163 8.83 -4.73 9.03
N ASP A 164 9.13 -5.72 8.18
CA ASP A 164 9.49 -5.47 6.78
C ASP A 164 8.28 -5.34 5.84
N ILE A 165 7.72 -4.14 5.81
CA ILE A 165 6.64 -3.72 4.91
C ILE A 165 7.12 -3.23 3.54
N ASN A 166 8.42 -3.30 3.20
CA ASN A 166 8.95 -2.70 1.95
C ASN A 166 8.23 -3.23 0.69
N HIS A 167 7.86 -4.51 0.72
CA HIS A 167 7.15 -5.18 -0.36
C HIS A 167 5.70 -4.70 -0.56
N LEU A 168 5.11 -3.95 0.38
CA LEU A 168 3.75 -3.40 0.30
C LEU A 168 3.72 -1.92 -0.13
N LEU A 169 4.86 -1.23 -0.08
CA LEU A 169 4.93 0.23 -0.24
C LEU A 169 4.39 0.70 -1.60
N GLY A 170 4.65 -0.05 -2.67
CA GLY A 170 4.16 0.30 -4.00
C GLY A 170 2.63 0.26 -4.09
N ARG A 171 1.98 -0.80 -3.59
CA ARG A 171 0.50 -0.84 -3.52
C ARG A 171 -0.06 0.26 -2.62
N CYS A 172 0.60 0.52 -1.49
CA CYS A 172 0.19 1.59 -0.57
C CYS A 172 0.26 2.98 -1.22
N VAL A 173 1.28 3.28 -2.03
CA VAL A 173 1.33 4.53 -2.80
C VAL A 173 0.17 4.63 -3.77
N ILE A 174 -0.11 3.56 -4.53
CA ILE A 174 -1.24 3.54 -5.47
C ILE A 174 -2.57 3.70 -4.74
N TYR A 175 -2.76 3.11 -3.56
CA TYR A 175 -3.95 3.30 -2.73
C TYR A 175 -4.08 4.73 -2.18
N SER A 176 -2.97 5.38 -1.81
CA SER A 176 -2.96 6.81 -1.48
C SER A 176 -3.45 7.64 -2.67
N TYR A 177 -2.94 7.39 -3.87
CA TYR A 177 -3.40 8.08 -5.07
C TYR A 177 -4.84 7.75 -5.45
N MET A 178 -5.29 6.49 -5.34
CA MET A 178 -6.69 6.11 -5.54
C MET A 178 -7.63 6.89 -4.60
N CYS A 179 -7.27 7.01 -3.32
CA CYS A 179 -7.99 7.84 -2.35
C CYS A 179 -8.05 9.33 -2.76
N MET A 180 -7.04 9.85 -3.47
CA MET A 180 -7.04 11.23 -3.97
C MET A 180 -8.08 11.50 -5.07
N LYS A 181 -8.79 10.47 -5.56
CA LYS A 181 -10.02 10.63 -6.35
C LYS A 181 -11.18 11.22 -5.53
N LEU A 182 -11.17 11.00 -4.21
CA LEU A 182 -12.22 11.38 -3.26
C LEU A 182 -11.81 12.58 -2.39
N PHE A 183 -10.52 12.73 -2.06
CA PHE A 183 -10.00 13.77 -1.17
C PHE A 183 -8.74 14.45 -1.73
N THR A 184 -8.43 15.68 -1.32
CA THR A 184 -7.31 16.44 -1.94
C THR A 184 -5.91 15.86 -1.66
N VAL A 185 -5.70 15.29 -0.46
CA VAL A 185 -4.40 14.76 -0.02
C VAL A 185 -4.63 13.50 0.82
N CYS A 186 -4.19 12.34 0.34
CA CYS A 186 -4.33 11.07 1.06
C CYS A 186 -2.99 10.39 1.38
N SER A 187 -3.03 9.51 2.37
CA SER A 187 -1.96 8.55 2.68
C SER A 187 -2.53 7.15 2.87
N THR A 188 -1.66 6.14 2.98
CA THR A 188 -2.08 4.78 3.32
C THR A 188 -1.61 4.38 4.71
N LEU A 189 -2.51 3.79 5.49
CA LEU A 189 -2.26 3.27 6.82
C LEU A 189 -2.22 1.74 6.76
N ILE A 190 -1.01 1.18 6.89
CA ILE A 190 -0.79 -0.27 7.01
C ILE A 190 -0.99 -0.67 8.46
N ILE A 191 -1.83 -1.67 8.73
CA ILE A 191 -2.22 -2.11 10.06
C ILE A 191 -1.96 -3.62 10.19
N PRO A 192 -0.94 -4.04 10.97
CA PRO A 192 -0.75 -5.43 11.36
C PRO A 192 -1.90 -5.94 12.24
N THR A 193 -2.53 -7.02 11.79
CA THR A 193 -3.66 -7.71 12.46
C THR A 193 -3.21 -8.85 13.39
N THR A 194 -1.90 -8.99 13.59
CA THR A 194 -1.20 -9.92 14.49
C THR A 194 -0.59 -9.18 15.69
N PRO A 195 -0.34 -9.85 16.85
CA PRO A 195 0.26 -9.21 18.04
C PRO A 195 1.70 -8.71 17.88
N GLY A 196 2.06 -7.62 18.57
CA GLY A 196 3.40 -7.01 18.57
C GLY A 196 3.39 -5.48 18.80
N GLU A 197 4.58 -4.87 18.84
CA GLU A 197 4.81 -3.49 19.35
C GLU A 197 4.24 -2.36 18.48
N GLU A 198 4.39 -2.41 17.14
CA GLU A 198 3.79 -1.37 16.28
C GLU A 198 2.30 -1.60 16.06
N ILE A 199 1.48 -0.54 16.09
CA ILE A 199 0.07 -0.63 15.70
C ILE A 199 -0.09 -0.50 14.18
N GLY A 200 0.86 0.19 13.53
CA GLY A 200 0.81 0.38 12.08
C GLY A 200 1.91 1.28 11.52
N PHE A 201 1.79 1.55 10.23
CA PHE A 201 2.71 2.37 9.46
C PHE A 201 1.91 3.31 8.56
N MET A 202 2.15 4.62 8.66
CA MET A 202 1.59 5.61 7.74
C MET A 202 2.58 5.84 6.60
N VAL A 203 2.18 5.46 5.39
CA VAL A 203 2.93 5.61 4.15
C VAL A 203 2.45 6.86 3.43
N ILE A 204 3.35 7.82 3.25
CA ILE A 204 3.06 9.09 2.57
C ILE A 204 3.88 9.12 1.26
N PRO A 205 3.22 9.18 0.09
CA PRO A 205 3.92 9.38 -1.17
C PRO A 205 4.62 10.74 -1.16
N ASN A 206 5.78 10.84 -1.81
CA ASN A 206 6.43 12.11 -2.08
C ASN A 206 6.20 12.55 -3.53
N SER A 207 6.67 13.75 -3.90
CA SER A 207 6.54 14.28 -5.28
C SER A 207 7.11 13.38 -6.40
N ASN A 208 8.06 12.50 -6.10
CA ASN A 208 8.71 11.61 -7.08
C ASN A 208 8.01 10.25 -7.21
N ALA A 209 7.03 9.95 -6.35
CA ALA A 209 6.43 8.63 -6.23
C ALA A 209 5.87 8.10 -7.56
N LEU A 210 5.09 8.93 -8.26
CA LEU A 210 4.46 8.54 -9.51
C LEU A 210 5.46 8.34 -10.64
N GLU A 211 6.53 9.12 -10.72
CA GLU A 211 7.56 8.90 -11.75
C GLU A 211 8.27 7.57 -11.50
N TYR A 212 8.70 7.32 -10.26
CA TYR A 212 9.37 6.08 -9.87
C TYR A 212 8.53 4.82 -10.17
N TYR A 213 7.25 4.81 -9.78
CA TYR A 213 6.37 3.66 -10.04
C TYR A 213 5.90 3.57 -11.49
N SER A 214 5.82 4.67 -12.23
CA SER A 214 5.55 4.66 -13.67
C SER A 214 6.71 4.07 -14.45
N ASP A 215 7.94 4.49 -14.16
CA ASP A 215 9.14 4.02 -14.85
C ASP A 215 9.43 2.55 -14.54
N LEU A 216 9.18 2.10 -13.29
CA LEU A 216 9.21 0.68 -12.93
C LEU A 216 8.16 -0.15 -13.69
N LEU A 217 6.93 0.36 -13.84
CA LEU A 217 5.87 -0.32 -14.57
C LEU A 217 6.18 -0.35 -16.08
N GLU A 218 6.77 0.72 -16.62
CA GLU A 218 7.20 0.79 -18.02
C GLU A 218 8.33 -0.21 -18.29
N GLU A 219 9.31 -0.32 -17.39
CA GLU A 219 10.42 -1.26 -17.47
C GLU A 219 9.93 -2.71 -17.56
N ILE A 220 9.03 -3.16 -16.68
CA ILE A 220 8.54 -4.56 -16.70
C ILE A 220 7.62 -4.86 -17.89
N ILE A 221 6.92 -3.86 -18.44
CA ILE A 221 6.04 -4.01 -19.60
C ILE A 221 6.86 -4.09 -20.89
N THR A 222 7.91 -3.27 -21.03
CA THR A 222 8.59 -3.03 -22.30
C THR A 222 9.96 -3.71 -22.44
N LYS A 223 10.66 -4.00 -21.34
CA LYS A 223 12.02 -4.54 -21.36
C LYS A 223 12.08 -5.97 -20.84
N ASP A 224 13.14 -6.68 -21.17
CA ASP A 224 13.51 -7.89 -20.44
C ASP A 224 14.17 -7.51 -19.11
N VAL A 225 13.75 -8.22 -18.06
CA VAL A 225 14.13 -7.94 -16.68
C VAL A 225 14.67 -9.20 -16.04
N GLU A 226 15.79 -9.08 -15.33
CA GLU A 226 16.43 -10.20 -14.66
C GLU A 226 15.89 -10.41 -13.24
N GLY A 227 15.84 -11.66 -12.80
CA GLY A 227 15.54 -12.04 -11.42
C GLY A 227 16.81 -12.12 -10.58
N LYS A 228 16.71 -11.76 -9.30
CA LYS A 228 17.75 -12.03 -8.28
C LYS A 228 17.16 -12.88 -7.16
N LYS A 229 17.92 -13.87 -6.68
CA LYS A 229 17.49 -14.70 -5.54
C LYS A 229 17.28 -13.83 -4.31
N ASN A 230 16.17 -14.05 -3.60
CA ASN A 230 15.82 -13.33 -2.39
C ASN A 230 14.97 -14.22 -1.46
N LYS A 231 14.67 -13.73 -0.25
CA LYS A 231 13.95 -14.50 0.79
C LYS A 231 12.55 -14.97 0.38
N PHE A 232 11.91 -14.33 -0.60
CA PHE A 232 10.57 -14.68 -1.07
C PHE A 232 10.57 -15.79 -2.15
N CYS A 233 11.75 -16.20 -2.66
CA CYS A 233 11.86 -17.24 -3.68
C CYS A 233 11.09 -18.52 -3.30
N ASN A 234 11.31 -19.08 -2.10
CA ASN A 234 10.68 -20.34 -1.64
C ASN A 234 9.15 -20.40 -1.81
N ALA A 235 8.48 -19.26 -1.62
CA ALA A 235 7.02 -19.08 -1.74
C ALA A 235 6.57 -18.44 -3.07
N CYS A 236 7.48 -18.17 -4.01
CA CYS A 236 7.16 -17.53 -5.28
C CYS A 236 6.32 -18.45 -6.19
N LEU A 237 5.19 -17.94 -6.69
CA LEU A 237 4.29 -18.67 -7.59
C LEU A 237 5.00 -19.14 -8.88
N TYR A 238 5.93 -18.34 -9.39
CA TYR A 238 6.64 -18.60 -10.65
C TYR A 238 7.95 -19.39 -10.48
N LYS A 239 8.21 -19.98 -9.30
CA LYS A 239 9.49 -20.68 -9.03
C LYS A 239 9.85 -21.77 -10.04
N ARG A 240 8.84 -22.46 -10.61
CA ARG A 240 9.03 -23.53 -11.61
C ARG A 240 9.45 -23.05 -13.00
N ILE A 241 9.28 -21.75 -13.30
CA ILE A 241 9.61 -21.13 -14.59
C ILE A 241 10.66 -20.02 -14.46
N CYS A 242 11.20 -19.81 -13.25
CA CYS A 242 12.19 -18.77 -12.99
C CYS A 242 13.59 -19.26 -13.42
N PRO A 243 14.27 -18.60 -14.38
CA PRO A 243 15.64 -18.95 -14.77
C PRO A 243 16.65 -18.72 -13.63
N SER A 244 16.31 -17.89 -12.65
CA SER A 244 17.14 -17.54 -11.49
C SER A 244 16.84 -18.39 -10.24
N TRP A 245 16.23 -19.59 -10.39
CA TRP A 245 15.79 -20.43 -9.27
C TRP A 245 16.92 -21.04 -8.43
#